data_AF-A0AAN8XLX5-F1
#
_entry.id   AF-A0AAN8XLX5-F1
#
_cell.length_a   1.000
_cell.length_b   1.000
_cell.length_c   1.000
_cell.angle_alpha   90.00
_cell.angle_beta   90.00
_cell.angle_gamma   90.00
#
_symmetry.space_group_name_H-M   'P 1'
#
loop_
_entity.id
_entity.type
_entity.pdbx_description
1 polymer ?
#
loop_
_entity_poly.entity_id
_entity_poly.type
_entity_poly.pdbx_seq_one_letter_code
_entity_poly.pdbx_strand_id
1 'polypeptide(L)'
;MTSILLYKFPLLHIYEISVPQFLANDARSDNVTIRITRHYKKVFQAGFQIFPWADKLIILEEDLYVAEDFYSYFNQVTPLLEQDQSLYCASAWNDLSTVKTASNPTVVLRSETMAGLGWVLTKRLFQEIMPKWPAYDEFADWDMWMRLPEQRKGRECLVPEVPRTSHFGTIGAHITAYSQSKYFSQAAFNTKADVQLQGLDRLGPRSYDSLLSDMIVKGKHMDGSAINPCHKDLISPGEVSYVLAQGGRIAHLITPHEEQPSLKPASTEKATV
;
A
#
# COMPACT_ATOMS: atom_id res chain seq x y z
N MET A 1 15.01 -10.68 7.52
CA MET A 1 14.41 -11.83 6.81
C MET A 1 13.26 -11.33 5.95
N THR A 2 13.35 -11.35 4.62
CA THR A 2 12.19 -11.00 3.77
C THR A 2 11.40 -12.29 3.51
N SER A 3 10.09 -12.26 3.76
CA SER A 3 9.20 -13.41 3.56
C SER A 3 8.45 -13.27 2.23
N ILE A 4 8.47 -14.33 1.42
CA ILE A 4 7.63 -14.42 0.22
C ILE A 4 6.43 -15.28 0.58
N LEU A 5 5.23 -14.74 0.34
CA LEU A 5 3.98 -15.48 0.42
C LEU A 5 3.45 -15.71 -1.00
N LEU A 6 3.01 -16.92 -1.29
CA LEU A 6 2.61 -17.30 -2.65
C LEU A 6 1.16 -17.72 -2.71
N TYR A 7 0.50 -17.34 -3.81
CA TYR A 7 -0.94 -17.47 -3.98
C TYR A 7 -1.29 -18.23 -5.27
N LYS A 8 -2.07 -19.32 -5.16
CA LYS A 8 -2.60 -20.09 -6.30
C LYS A 8 -4.13 -20.21 -6.22
N PHE A 9 -4.83 -19.87 -7.31
CA PHE A 9 -6.21 -20.32 -7.55
C PHE A 9 -6.20 -21.69 -8.26
N PRO A 10 -7.10 -22.65 -7.96
CA PRO A 10 -8.38 -22.56 -7.23
C PRO A 10 -8.41 -23.30 -5.88
N LEU A 11 -7.25 -23.73 -5.36
CA LEU A 11 -7.09 -24.34 -4.04
C LEU A 11 -6.02 -23.56 -3.30
N LEU A 12 -6.39 -22.91 -2.20
CA LEU A 12 -5.56 -22.01 -1.41
C LEU A 12 -4.37 -22.79 -0.80
N HIS A 13 -3.23 -22.80 -1.49
CA HIS A 13 -1.96 -23.26 -0.94
C HIS A 13 -1.06 -22.05 -0.73
N ILE A 14 -0.96 -21.60 0.52
CA ILE A 14 -0.01 -20.56 0.94
C ILE A 14 1.31 -21.27 1.20
N TYR A 15 2.33 -20.93 0.42
CA TYR A 15 3.70 -21.34 0.68
C TYR A 15 4.46 -20.12 1.19
N GLU A 16 4.88 -20.18 2.45
CA GLU A 16 5.80 -19.19 3.03
C GLU A 16 7.23 -19.66 2.79
N ILE A 17 8.02 -18.81 2.13
CA ILE A 17 9.47 -19.01 2.04
C ILE A 17 10.17 -17.82 2.67
N SER A 18 10.91 -18.11 3.73
CA SER A 18 11.91 -17.22 4.29
C SER A 18 13.21 -17.41 3.51
N VAL A 19 13.64 -16.40 2.76
CA VAL A 19 14.97 -16.43 2.13
C VAL A 19 15.99 -16.02 3.20
N PRO A 20 17.01 -16.86 3.52
CA PRO A 20 18.01 -16.51 4.52
C PRO A 20 18.63 -15.14 4.24
N GLN A 21 18.79 -14.35 5.29
CA GLN A 21 19.45 -13.05 5.20
C GLN A 21 20.92 -13.26 4.78
N PHE A 22 21.39 -12.49 3.81
CA PHE A 22 22.80 -12.50 3.43
C PHE A 22 23.67 -12.20 4.65
N LEU A 23 24.75 -12.94 4.83
CA LEU A 23 25.75 -12.59 5.83
C LEU A 23 26.35 -11.24 5.43
N ALA A 24 26.78 -10.46 6.43
CA ALA A 24 27.27 -9.09 6.25
C ALA A 24 28.42 -8.95 5.22
N ASN A 25 29.04 -10.06 4.78
CA ASN A 25 30.15 -10.06 3.82
C ASN A 25 29.78 -10.51 2.40
N ASP A 26 28.56 -11.00 2.15
CA ASP A 26 28.19 -11.56 0.84
C ASP A 26 28.05 -10.48 -0.25
N ALA A 27 27.98 -9.21 0.15
CA ALA A 27 27.77 -8.08 -0.75
C ALA A 27 29.06 -7.43 -1.26
N ARG A 28 30.24 -7.62 -0.66
CA ARG A 28 31.42 -6.75 -0.95
C ARG A 28 31.10 -5.23 -0.97
N SER A 29 30.04 -4.80 -0.27
CA SER A 29 29.60 -3.42 -0.14
C SER A 29 29.05 -3.24 1.26
N ASP A 30 29.55 -2.25 2.00
CA ASP A 30 29.10 -1.92 3.34
C ASP A 30 27.80 -1.11 3.34
N ASN A 31 27.27 -0.79 2.15
CA ASN A 31 26.05 -0.01 2.01
C ASN A 31 24.80 -0.88 2.14
N VAL A 32 23.96 -0.58 3.15
CA VAL A 32 22.74 -1.33 3.46
C VAL A 32 21.70 -1.29 2.32
N THR A 33 21.52 -0.15 1.65
CA THR A 33 20.59 -0.01 0.51
C THR A 33 20.93 -0.99 -0.60
N ILE A 34 22.22 -1.06 -0.97
CA ILE A 34 22.70 -1.98 -2.02
C ILE A 34 22.42 -3.44 -1.62
N ARG A 35 22.62 -3.79 -0.33
CA ARG A 35 22.34 -5.14 0.19
C ARG A 35 20.86 -5.48 0.08
N ILE A 36 19.98 -4.56 0.47
CA ILE A 36 18.53 -4.75 0.41
C ILE A 36 18.09 -4.94 -1.05
N THR A 37 18.51 -4.07 -1.96
CA THR A 37 18.14 -4.16 -3.38
C THR A 37 18.58 -5.46 -4.05
N ARG A 38 19.75 -5.99 -3.68
CA ARG A 38 20.20 -7.32 -4.14
C ARG A 38 19.41 -8.45 -3.50
N HIS A 39 19.07 -8.33 -2.22
CA HIS A 39 18.25 -9.31 -1.53
C HIS A 39 16.89 -9.46 -2.22
N TYR A 40 16.22 -8.33 -2.52
CA TYR A 40 14.97 -8.32 -3.28
C TYR A 40 15.06 -8.98 -4.65
N LYS A 41 16.14 -8.73 -5.41
CA LYS A 41 16.38 -9.44 -6.69
C LYS A 41 16.38 -10.95 -6.51
N LYS A 42 17.08 -11.44 -5.49
CA LYS A 42 17.22 -12.87 -5.19
C LYS A 42 15.92 -13.49 -4.70
N VAL A 43 15.20 -12.78 -3.84
CA VAL A 43 13.87 -13.12 -3.36
C VAL A 43 12.92 -13.32 -4.55
N PHE A 44 12.83 -12.35 -5.46
CA PHE A 44 11.92 -12.47 -6.62
C PHE A 44 12.32 -13.62 -7.56
N GLN A 45 13.62 -13.77 -7.84
CA GLN A 45 14.12 -14.88 -8.66
C GLN A 45 13.82 -16.24 -8.02
N ALA A 46 14.07 -16.39 -6.72
CA ALA A 46 13.81 -17.62 -5.99
C ALA A 46 12.31 -17.95 -5.99
N GLY A 47 11.44 -16.96 -5.75
CA GLY A 47 9.99 -17.17 -5.76
C GLY A 47 9.49 -17.78 -7.07
N PHE A 48 9.84 -17.20 -8.21
CA PHE A 48 9.42 -17.74 -9.52
C PHE A 48 10.21 -18.98 -9.96
N GLN A 49 11.41 -19.22 -9.42
CA GLN A 49 12.18 -20.44 -9.69
C GLN A 49 11.63 -21.66 -8.93
N ILE A 50 11.32 -21.49 -7.64
CA ILE A 50 10.79 -22.56 -6.78
C ILE A 50 9.35 -22.87 -7.18
N PHE A 51 8.58 -21.85 -7.57
CA PHE A 51 7.19 -21.99 -7.98
C PHE A 51 6.99 -21.51 -9.41
N PRO A 52 7.48 -22.28 -10.41
CA PRO A 52 7.43 -21.87 -11.81
C PRO A 52 6.00 -21.77 -12.35
N TRP A 53 5.04 -22.42 -11.69
CA TRP A 53 3.62 -22.38 -12.02
C TRP A 53 2.89 -21.15 -11.46
N ALA A 54 3.51 -20.36 -10.58
CA ALA A 54 2.87 -19.19 -9.99
C ALA A 54 2.94 -18.00 -10.97
N ASP A 55 1.80 -17.32 -11.15
CA ASP A 55 1.72 -16.11 -11.96
C ASP A 55 1.92 -14.83 -11.15
N LYS A 56 1.87 -14.92 -9.82
CA LYS A 56 2.01 -13.80 -8.90
C LYS A 56 2.68 -14.25 -7.59
N LEU A 57 3.43 -13.35 -6.96
CA LEU A 57 3.96 -13.49 -5.61
C LEU A 57 3.41 -12.35 -4.74
N ILE A 58 3.09 -12.61 -3.48
CA ILE A 58 2.85 -11.60 -2.45
C ILE A 58 4.17 -11.41 -1.69
N ILE A 59 4.63 -10.16 -1.60
CA ILE A 59 5.91 -9.81 -1.01
C ILE A 59 5.65 -9.15 0.34
N LEU A 60 6.19 -9.71 1.42
CA LEU A 60 6.11 -9.14 2.78
C LEU A 60 7.51 -8.94 3.39
N GLU A 61 7.64 -7.83 4.12
CA GLU A 61 8.78 -7.59 5.01
C GLU A 61 8.50 -8.20 6.40
N GLU A 62 9.55 -8.48 7.17
CA GLU A 62 9.43 -9.11 8.50
C GLU A 62 8.82 -8.21 9.57
N ASP A 63 8.79 -6.90 9.34
CA ASP A 63 8.35 -5.88 10.28
C ASP A 63 6.93 -5.38 10.00
N LEU A 64 6.11 -6.23 9.36
CA LEU A 64 4.71 -5.98 9.07
C LEU A 64 3.78 -6.91 9.86
N TYR A 65 2.81 -6.33 10.55
CA TYR A 65 1.59 -7.04 10.90
C TYR A 65 0.69 -7.15 9.68
N VAL A 66 -0.03 -8.27 9.53
CA VAL A 66 -1.04 -8.48 8.49
C VAL A 66 -2.43 -8.54 9.10
N ALA A 67 -3.41 -7.93 8.43
CA ALA A 67 -4.81 -7.94 8.85
C ALA A 67 -5.43 -9.33 8.66
N GLU A 68 -6.53 -9.61 9.38
CA GLU A 68 -7.24 -10.89 9.29
C GLU A 68 -7.79 -11.15 7.87
N ASP A 69 -8.22 -10.11 7.16
CA ASP A 69 -8.69 -10.19 5.77
C ASP A 69 -7.55 -10.13 4.73
N PHE A 70 -6.27 -10.11 5.11
CA PHE A 70 -5.15 -9.82 4.19
C PHE A 70 -5.16 -10.68 2.91
N TYR A 71 -5.35 -11.99 3.06
CA TYR A 71 -5.42 -12.89 1.91
C TYR A 71 -6.75 -12.77 1.15
N SER A 72 -7.86 -12.50 1.85
CA SER A 72 -9.17 -12.25 1.24
C SER A 72 -9.17 -10.97 0.40
N TYR A 73 -8.47 -9.93 0.85
CA TYR A 73 -8.24 -8.71 0.10
C TYR A 73 -7.53 -9.00 -1.22
N PHE A 74 -6.37 -9.68 -1.18
CA PHE A 74 -5.63 -10.01 -2.40
C PHE A 74 -6.39 -10.97 -3.33
N ASN A 75 -7.13 -11.92 -2.76
CA ASN A 75 -8.02 -12.78 -3.53
C ASN A 75 -9.02 -11.97 -4.39
N GLN A 76 -9.59 -10.91 -3.83
CA GLN A 76 -10.58 -10.08 -4.51
C GLN A 76 -9.97 -9.10 -5.52
N VAL A 77 -8.78 -8.54 -5.26
CA VAL A 77 -8.18 -7.51 -6.14
C VAL A 77 -7.24 -8.05 -7.22
N THR A 78 -6.61 -9.21 -7.00
CA THR A 78 -5.62 -9.75 -7.97
C THR A 78 -6.18 -10.13 -9.34
N PRO A 79 -7.47 -10.52 -9.52
CA PRO A 79 -8.04 -10.70 -10.85
C PRO A 79 -7.99 -9.42 -11.70
N LEU A 80 -8.09 -8.24 -11.08
CA LEU A 80 -7.98 -6.97 -11.81
C LEU A 80 -6.59 -6.75 -12.41
N LEU A 81 -5.52 -7.21 -11.74
CA LEU A 81 -4.14 -7.11 -12.24
C LEU A 81 -3.90 -7.92 -13.52
N GLU A 82 -4.70 -8.94 -13.78
CA GLU A 82 -4.65 -9.73 -15.00
C GLU A 82 -5.44 -9.08 -16.14
N GLN A 83 -6.59 -8.49 -15.81
CA GLN A 83 -7.53 -7.92 -16.77
C GLN A 83 -7.12 -6.51 -17.22
N ASP A 84 -6.44 -5.77 -16.36
CA ASP A 84 -6.10 -4.37 -16.59
C ASP A 84 -4.58 -4.16 -16.70
N GLN A 85 -4.12 -3.87 -17.91
CA GLN A 85 -2.70 -3.62 -18.18
C GLN A 85 -2.20 -2.26 -17.68
N SER A 86 -3.11 -1.35 -17.31
CA SER A 86 -2.76 -0.07 -16.69
C SER A 86 -2.38 -0.21 -15.21
N LEU A 87 -2.59 -1.40 -14.61
CA LEU A 87 -2.16 -1.69 -13.25
C LEU A 87 -0.72 -2.22 -13.19
N TYR A 88 0.03 -1.68 -12.25
CA TYR A 88 1.40 -2.03 -11.90
C TYR A 88 1.46 -3.07 -10.78
N CYS A 89 0.68 -2.86 -9.72
CA CYS A 89 0.66 -3.73 -8.55
C CYS A 89 -0.66 -3.63 -7.77
N ALA A 90 -0.82 -4.46 -6.74
CA ALA A 90 -1.76 -4.23 -5.65
C ALA A 90 -0.96 -4.21 -4.35
N SER A 91 -1.19 -3.24 -3.48
CA SER A 91 -0.54 -3.11 -2.17
C SER A 91 -1.60 -3.13 -1.07
N ALA A 92 -1.23 -3.71 0.07
CA ALA A 92 -1.99 -3.72 1.31
C ALA A 92 -1.83 -2.41 2.10
N TRP A 93 -0.98 -1.50 1.66
CA TRP A 93 -0.67 -0.24 2.32
C TRP A 93 -1.26 0.97 1.58
N ASN A 94 -1.59 2.02 2.35
CA ASN A 94 -1.99 3.31 1.82
C ASN A 94 -1.27 4.42 2.58
N ASP A 95 -0.39 5.13 1.89
CA ASP A 95 0.51 6.15 2.46
C ASP A 95 -0.23 7.34 3.10
N LEU A 96 -1.49 7.58 2.73
CA LEU A 96 -2.28 8.72 3.21
C LEU A 96 -3.31 8.33 4.29
N SER A 97 -3.42 7.04 4.59
CA SER A 97 -4.46 6.51 5.47
C SER A 97 -4.03 6.52 6.92
N THR A 98 -4.68 7.38 7.70
CA THR A 98 -4.52 7.45 9.16
C THR A 98 -5.80 7.02 9.85
N VAL A 99 -5.73 6.74 11.15
CA VAL A 99 -6.91 6.47 12.00
C VAL A 99 -7.97 7.59 11.97
N LYS A 100 -7.62 8.79 11.46
CA LYS A 100 -8.52 9.94 11.32
C LYS A 100 -9.06 10.12 9.91
N THR A 101 -8.43 9.54 8.90
CA THR A 101 -8.71 9.80 7.48
C THR A 101 -9.22 8.58 6.72
N ALA A 102 -9.05 7.38 7.27
CA ALA A 102 -9.54 6.14 6.68
C ALA A 102 -10.54 5.46 7.62
N SER A 103 -11.68 5.04 7.08
CA SER A 103 -12.77 4.45 7.87
C SER A 103 -13.47 3.29 7.19
N ASN A 104 -13.47 3.24 5.85
CA ASN A 104 -14.21 2.21 5.12
C ASN A 104 -13.28 1.09 4.63
N PRO A 105 -13.29 -0.10 5.25
CA PRO A 105 -12.44 -1.20 4.81
C PRO A 105 -12.88 -1.78 3.45
N THR A 106 -14.10 -1.50 2.97
CA THR A 106 -14.60 -2.08 1.70
C THR A 106 -14.07 -1.37 0.45
N VAL A 107 -13.46 -0.18 0.61
CA VAL A 107 -13.03 0.68 -0.49
C VAL A 107 -11.61 0.34 -0.94
N VAL A 108 -11.42 0.34 -2.26
CA VAL A 108 -10.13 0.24 -2.93
C VAL A 108 -9.98 1.44 -3.87
N LEU A 109 -8.77 1.95 -3.97
CA LEU A 109 -8.38 3.12 -4.74
C LEU A 109 -7.28 2.75 -5.75
N ARG A 110 -7.08 3.59 -6.75
CA ARG A 110 -5.90 3.56 -7.61
C ARG A 110 -4.92 4.63 -7.17
N SER A 111 -3.64 4.30 -7.18
CA SER A 111 -2.57 5.18 -6.75
C SER A 111 -1.45 5.21 -7.78
N GLU A 112 -0.98 6.39 -8.14
CA GLU A 112 0.11 6.59 -9.10
C GLU A 112 1.51 6.27 -8.53
N THR A 113 1.59 5.61 -7.36
CA THR A 113 2.85 5.16 -6.75
C THR A 113 2.85 3.66 -6.48
N MET A 114 4.04 3.10 -6.26
CA MET A 114 4.23 1.75 -5.75
C MET A 114 4.49 1.84 -4.24
N ALA A 115 3.43 1.68 -3.45
CA ALA A 115 3.45 1.85 -2.00
C ALA A 115 4.29 0.77 -1.28
N GLY A 116 4.39 -0.43 -1.85
CA GLY A 116 5.13 -1.54 -1.22
C GLY A 116 4.38 -2.11 -0.02
N LEU A 117 5.12 -2.35 1.09
CA LEU A 117 4.59 -2.70 2.42
C LEU A 117 3.47 -3.75 2.39
N GLY A 118 3.77 -4.89 1.77
CA GLY A 118 2.82 -5.94 1.48
C GLY A 118 2.14 -5.76 0.12
N TRP A 119 2.69 -6.37 -0.93
CA TRP A 119 2.24 -6.10 -2.28
C TRP A 119 2.40 -7.28 -3.23
N VAL A 120 1.69 -7.24 -4.35
CA VAL A 120 1.67 -8.30 -5.36
C VAL A 120 2.62 -7.98 -6.51
N LEU A 121 3.60 -8.86 -6.72
CA LEU A 121 4.46 -8.89 -7.90
C LEU A 121 3.91 -9.90 -8.92
N THR A 122 3.47 -9.42 -10.08
CA THR A 122 3.08 -10.32 -11.19
C THR A 122 4.30 -10.86 -11.93
N LYS A 123 4.20 -12.08 -12.47
CA LYS A 123 5.26 -12.71 -13.29
C LYS A 123 5.59 -11.88 -14.52
N ARG A 124 4.57 -11.26 -15.12
CA ARG A 124 4.71 -10.30 -16.22
C ARG A 124 5.61 -9.12 -15.82
N LEU A 125 5.30 -8.48 -14.69
CA LEU A 125 6.10 -7.35 -14.19
C LEU A 125 7.53 -7.80 -13.85
N PHE A 126 7.68 -8.94 -13.18
CA PHE A 126 8.98 -9.54 -12.89
C PHE A 126 9.83 -9.72 -14.16
N GLN A 127 9.27 -10.33 -15.20
CA GLN A 127 9.97 -10.49 -16.49
C GLN A 127 10.35 -9.16 -17.14
N GLU A 128 9.55 -8.11 -16.94
CA GLU A 128 9.85 -6.76 -17.44
C GLU A 128 11.00 -6.09 -16.69
N ILE A 129 11.04 -6.19 -15.35
CA ILE A 129 11.97 -5.41 -14.53
C ILE A 129 13.30 -6.13 -14.26
N MET A 130 13.31 -7.46 -14.24
CA MET A 130 14.53 -8.22 -13.90
C MET A 130 15.72 -8.00 -14.85
N PRO A 131 15.54 -7.92 -16.18
CA PRO A 131 16.65 -7.68 -17.10
C PRO A 131 17.33 -6.32 -16.89
N LYS A 132 16.59 -5.35 -16.35
CA LYS A 132 17.03 -3.97 -16.11
C LYS A 132 17.16 -3.63 -14.62
N TRP A 133 17.06 -4.63 -13.73
CA TRP A 133 17.20 -4.42 -12.29
C TRP A 133 18.55 -3.77 -11.98
N PRO A 134 18.65 -2.86 -11.00
CA PRO A 134 19.90 -2.18 -10.67
C PRO A 134 21.10 -3.12 -10.64
N ALA A 135 22.22 -2.66 -11.19
CA ALA A 135 23.44 -3.43 -11.25
C ALA A 135 23.93 -3.75 -9.84
N TYR A 136 24.85 -4.71 -9.72
CA TYR A 136 25.28 -5.22 -8.43
C TYR A 136 25.78 -4.06 -7.54
N ASP A 137 26.69 -3.23 -8.00
CA ASP A 137 27.30 -2.10 -7.29
C ASP A 137 26.54 -0.77 -7.38
N GLU A 138 25.37 -0.75 -8.01
CA GLU A 138 24.57 0.46 -8.19
C GLU A 138 23.84 0.84 -6.88
N PHE A 139 24.00 2.09 -6.45
CA PHE A 139 23.25 2.64 -5.32
C PHE A 139 21.83 3.00 -5.75
N ALA A 140 20.88 2.14 -5.42
CA ALA A 140 19.47 2.39 -5.65
C ALA A 140 18.64 1.71 -4.56
N ASP A 141 17.73 2.44 -3.93
CA ASP A 141 16.62 1.83 -3.18
C ASP A 141 15.67 1.18 -4.20
N TRP A 142 15.48 -0.13 -4.10
CA TRP A 142 14.75 -0.91 -5.10
C TRP A 142 13.32 -0.39 -5.32
N ASP A 143 12.66 0.06 -4.26
CA ASP A 143 11.29 0.57 -4.28
C ASP A 143 11.23 1.95 -4.94
N MET A 144 12.18 2.84 -4.61
CA MET A 144 12.32 4.14 -5.28
C MET A 144 12.63 3.96 -6.77
N TRP A 145 13.51 3.03 -7.13
CA TRP A 145 13.78 2.69 -8.53
C TRP A 145 12.53 2.15 -9.24
N MET A 146 11.71 1.33 -8.56
CA MET A 146 10.45 0.84 -9.12
C MET A 146 9.39 1.94 -9.30
N ARG A 147 9.47 3.06 -8.58
CA ARG A 147 8.58 4.22 -8.70
C ARG A 147 8.95 5.15 -9.85
N LEU A 148 10.16 5.06 -10.38
CA LEU A 148 10.63 5.89 -11.48
C LEU A 148 9.74 5.74 -12.73
N PRO A 149 9.54 6.82 -13.52
CA PRO A 149 8.70 6.78 -14.73
C PRO A 149 9.11 5.69 -15.75
N GLU A 150 10.40 5.38 -15.85
CA GLU A 150 10.96 4.38 -16.77
C GLU A 150 10.55 2.94 -16.39
N GLN A 151 10.27 2.71 -15.11
CA GLN A 151 9.78 1.44 -14.57
C GLN A 151 8.26 1.44 -14.52
N ARG A 152 7.66 2.43 -13.86
CA ARG A 152 6.22 2.50 -13.63
C ARG A 152 5.43 2.73 -14.92
N LYS A 153 5.96 3.52 -15.87
CA LYS A 153 5.34 3.79 -17.20
C LYS A 153 3.90 4.30 -17.10
N GLY A 154 3.63 5.18 -16.15
CA GLY A 154 2.29 5.75 -15.92
C GLY A 154 1.25 4.77 -15.36
N ARG A 155 1.62 3.53 -15.04
CA ARG A 155 0.73 2.55 -14.41
C ARG A 155 0.50 2.86 -12.94
N GLU A 156 -0.59 2.34 -12.40
CA GLU A 156 -1.05 2.61 -11.03
C GLU A 156 -1.10 1.33 -10.20
N CYS A 157 -1.09 1.45 -8.88
CA CYS A 157 -1.34 0.33 -7.99
C CYS A 157 -2.73 0.43 -7.36
N LEU A 158 -3.35 -0.72 -7.12
CA LEU A 158 -4.52 -0.81 -6.24
C LEU A 158 -4.06 -0.71 -4.79
N VAL A 159 -4.72 0.14 -4.01
CA VAL A 159 -4.48 0.28 -2.57
C VAL A 159 -5.82 0.31 -1.83
N PRO A 160 -5.93 -0.28 -0.63
CA PRO A 160 -7.13 -0.14 0.18
C PRO A 160 -7.28 1.28 0.74
N GLU A 161 -8.50 1.71 1.07
CA GLU A 161 -8.67 2.89 1.93
C GLU A 161 -8.13 2.61 3.33
N VAL A 162 -8.53 1.52 3.98
CA VAL A 162 -7.97 1.09 5.28
C VAL A 162 -6.87 0.05 5.06
N PRO A 163 -5.60 0.31 5.40
CA PRO A 163 -4.50 -0.65 5.20
C PRO A 163 -4.73 -2.04 5.81
N ARG A 164 -4.15 -3.05 5.15
CA ARG A 164 -4.12 -4.47 5.54
C ARG A 164 -2.77 -4.91 6.09
N THR A 165 -1.82 -3.99 6.11
CA THR A 165 -0.53 -4.13 6.75
C THR A 165 -0.29 -2.98 7.70
N SER A 166 0.48 -3.23 8.76
CA SER A 166 0.95 -2.20 9.68
C SER A 166 2.42 -2.41 9.98
N HIS A 167 3.24 -1.41 9.68
CA HIS A 167 4.67 -1.44 9.93
C HIS A 167 4.97 -1.21 11.41
N PHE A 168 5.64 -2.15 12.07
CA PHE A 168 6.01 -2.06 13.50
C PHE A 168 7.51 -1.86 13.74
N GLY A 169 8.34 -1.86 12.70
CA GLY A 169 9.78 -1.68 12.80
C GLY A 169 10.18 -0.34 13.40
N THR A 170 10.85 -0.35 14.56
CA THR A 170 11.35 0.87 15.23
C THR A 170 12.85 1.11 14.98
N ILE A 171 13.55 0.08 14.50
CA ILE A 171 14.98 0.06 14.17
C ILE A 171 15.12 -0.65 12.83
N GLY A 172 15.80 -0.02 11.86
CA GLY A 172 16.03 -0.60 10.55
C GLY A 172 16.94 0.28 9.70
N ALA A 173 17.09 -0.05 8.41
CA ALA A 173 18.03 0.63 7.51
C ALA A 173 17.74 2.12 7.33
N HIS A 174 16.46 2.49 7.24
CA HIS A 174 16.01 3.86 6.98
C HIS A 174 14.93 4.34 7.96
N ILE A 175 14.68 3.60 9.05
CA ILE A 175 13.67 3.93 10.06
C ILE A 175 14.32 4.23 11.41
N THR A 176 13.76 5.20 12.11
CA THR A 176 14.09 5.52 13.51
C THR A 176 12.81 5.52 14.33
N ALA A 177 12.93 5.39 15.66
CA ALA A 177 11.77 5.47 16.56
C ALA A 177 10.97 6.78 16.39
N TYR A 178 11.65 7.90 16.07
CA TYR A 178 10.98 9.17 15.77
C TYR A 178 10.14 9.09 14.48
N SER A 179 10.73 8.62 13.38
CA SER A 179 10.03 8.45 12.10
C SER A 179 8.85 7.47 12.24
N GLN A 180 9.05 6.38 12.98
CA GLN A 180 8.02 5.37 13.25
C GLN A 180 6.83 5.98 14.01
N SER A 181 7.10 6.71 15.09
CA SER A 181 6.07 7.40 15.86
C SER A 181 5.31 8.43 15.01
N LYS A 182 6.02 9.19 14.18
CA LYS A 182 5.42 10.28 13.41
C LYS A 182 4.60 9.83 12.20
N TYR A 183 5.06 8.83 11.46
CA TYR A 183 4.51 8.50 10.14
C TYR A 183 3.77 7.16 10.08
N PHE A 184 4.15 6.18 10.91
CA PHE A 184 3.59 4.82 10.83
C PHE A 184 2.63 4.50 11.97
N SER A 185 2.86 5.00 13.18
CA SER A 185 2.03 4.67 14.35
C SER A 185 0.57 5.14 14.25
N GLN A 186 0.31 6.12 13.39
CA GLN A 186 -1.03 6.68 13.17
C GLN A 186 -1.72 6.09 11.95
N ALA A 187 -1.07 5.18 11.22
CA ALA A 187 -1.67 4.53 10.07
C ALA A 187 -2.91 3.74 10.50
N ALA A 188 -3.96 3.81 9.68
CA ALA A 188 -5.12 2.96 9.91
C ALA A 188 -4.76 1.49 9.66
N PHE A 189 -5.46 0.57 10.32
CA PHE A 189 -5.24 -0.86 10.16
C PHE A 189 -6.57 -1.60 10.29
N ASN A 190 -6.87 -2.48 9.34
CA ASN A 190 -8.12 -3.24 9.34
C ASN A 190 -8.08 -4.39 10.37
N THR A 191 -9.14 -4.52 11.15
CA THR A 191 -9.35 -5.58 12.13
C THR A 191 -10.56 -6.48 11.83
N LYS A 192 -11.23 -6.27 10.68
CA LYS A 192 -12.39 -7.08 10.26
C LYS A 192 -11.92 -8.26 9.39
N ALA A 193 -12.33 -9.48 9.73
CA ALA A 193 -11.93 -10.70 8.99
C ALA A 193 -12.61 -10.86 7.61
N ASP A 194 -13.91 -10.59 7.52
CA ASP A 194 -14.74 -10.96 6.36
C ASP A 194 -15.18 -9.75 5.54
N VAL A 195 -14.22 -8.94 5.09
CA VAL A 195 -14.51 -7.75 4.29
C VAL A 195 -14.81 -8.14 2.83
N GLN A 196 -16.00 -7.80 2.36
CA GLN A 196 -16.37 -7.85 0.94
C GLN A 196 -16.10 -6.48 0.30
N LEU A 197 -15.20 -6.44 -0.67
CA LEU A 197 -14.82 -5.20 -1.36
C LEU A 197 -15.95 -4.75 -2.28
N GLN A 198 -16.16 -3.43 -2.35
CA GLN A 198 -17.24 -2.83 -3.13
C GLN A 198 -16.70 -2.09 -4.35
N GLY A 199 -17.45 -2.12 -5.46
CA GLY A 199 -17.20 -1.29 -6.64
C GLY A 199 -15.91 -1.62 -7.40
N LEU A 200 -15.41 -2.86 -7.31
CA LEU A 200 -14.19 -3.30 -8.02
C LEU A 200 -14.29 -3.14 -9.54
N ASP A 201 -15.49 -3.28 -10.10
CA ASP A 201 -15.82 -3.07 -11.52
C ASP A 201 -15.57 -1.62 -11.98
N ARG A 202 -15.57 -0.67 -11.04
CA ARG A 202 -15.33 0.75 -11.31
C ARG A 202 -13.85 1.12 -11.30
N LEU A 203 -12.96 0.19 -10.96
CA LEU A 203 -11.52 0.41 -10.87
C LEU A 203 -10.79 0.23 -12.21
N GLY A 204 -11.49 -0.07 -13.31
CA GLY A 204 -10.88 -0.01 -14.65
C GLY A 204 -10.55 1.45 -15.03
N PRO A 205 -9.54 1.71 -15.88
CA PRO A 205 -8.97 3.06 -16.05
C PRO A 205 -10.00 4.11 -16.45
N ARG A 206 -10.80 3.85 -17.49
CA ARG A 206 -11.86 4.80 -17.91
C ARG A 206 -12.97 4.96 -16.89
N SER A 207 -13.34 3.86 -16.22
CA SER A 207 -14.40 3.85 -15.21
C SER A 207 -13.98 4.62 -13.97
N TYR A 208 -12.69 4.52 -13.60
CA TYR A 208 -12.13 5.18 -12.43
C TYR A 208 -11.96 6.67 -12.67
N ASP A 209 -11.44 7.08 -13.83
CA ASP A 209 -11.37 8.49 -14.22
C ASP A 209 -12.76 9.15 -14.21
N SER A 210 -13.76 8.44 -14.76
CA SER A 210 -15.15 8.92 -14.75
C SER A 210 -15.70 9.02 -13.32
N LEU A 211 -15.42 8.04 -12.46
CA LEU A 211 -15.80 8.06 -11.04
C LEU A 211 -15.16 9.25 -10.32
N LEU A 212 -13.86 9.49 -10.50
CA LEU A 212 -13.15 10.61 -9.89
C LEU A 212 -13.69 11.94 -10.37
N SER A 213 -13.89 12.09 -11.69
CA SER A 213 -14.51 13.29 -12.27
C SER A 213 -15.89 13.55 -11.69
N ASP A 214 -16.73 12.52 -11.58
CA ASP A 214 -18.05 12.62 -10.97
C ASP A 214 -17.98 13.06 -9.49
N MET A 215 -17.05 12.48 -8.72
CA MET A 215 -16.83 12.84 -7.32
C MET A 215 -16.39 14.30 -7.16
N ILE A 216 -15.52 14.77 -8.05
CA ILE A 216 -15.05 16.16 -8.07
C ILE A 216 -16.19 17.11 -8.48
N VAL A 217 -16.98 16.77 -9.49
CA VAL A 217 -18.07 17.65 -9.95
C VAL A 217 -19.20 17.74 -8.91
N LYS A 218 -19.52 16.63 -8.23
CA LYS A 218 -20.64 16.55 -7.28
C LYS A 218 -20.29 17.03 -5.87
N GLY A 219 -19.02 16.99 -5.48
CA GLY A 219 -18.58 17.43 -4.16
C GLY A 219 -18.82 18.94 -3.95
N LYS A 220 -18.89 19.39 -2.70
CA LYS A 220 -19.00 20.82 -2.39
C LYS A 220 -17.67 21.52 -2.61
N HIS A 221 -17.64 22.49 -3.51
CA HIS A 221 -16.42 23.21 -3.86
C HIS A 221 -16.08 24.27 -2.81
N MET A 222 -14.85 24.23 -2.32
CA MET A 222 -14.27 25.17 -1.39
C MET A 222 -13.07 25.83 -2.04
N ASP A 223 -13.01 27.16 -1.93
CA ASP A 223 -11.86 27.94 -2.36
C ASP A 223 -10.79 27.95 -1.25
N GLY A 224 -9.72 27.19 -1.45
CA GLY A 224 -8.62 27.12 -0.50
C GLY A 224 -7.75 28.38 -0.47
N SER A 225 -7.95 29.34 -1.37
CA SER A 225 -7.33 30.67 -1.26
C SER A 225 -8.08 31.60 -0.30
N ALA A 226 -9.39 31.37 -0.14
CA ALA A 226 -10.25 32.16 0.73
C ALA A 226 -10.45 31.55 2.12
N ILE A 227 -10.25 30.23 2.26
CA ILE A 227 -10.48 29.50 3.51
C ILE A 227 -9.18 28.88 4.00
N ASN A 228 -8.88 29.03 5.30
CA ASN A 228 -7.76 28.33 5.94
C ASN A 228 -8.05 26.82 6.02
N PRO A 229 -7.33 25.95 5.29
CA PRO A 229 -7.60 24.51 5.28
C PRO A 229 -7.32 23.82 6.63
N CYS A 230 -6.62 24.49 7.54
CA CYS A 230 -6.31 24.00 8.88
C CYS A 230 -7.39 24.36 9.91
N HIS A 231 -8.45 25.06 9.51
CA HIS A 231 -9.55 25.40 10.41
C HIS A 231 -10.34 24.14 10.78
N LYS A 232 -10.57 23.90 12.07
CA LYS A 232 -11.21 22.66 12.57
C LYS A 232 -12.64 22.47 12.07
N ASP A 233 -13.33 23.58 11.83
CA ASP A 233 -14.73 23.59 11.37
C ASP A 233 -14.85 23.76 9.85
N LEU A 234 -13.76 23.51 9.10
CA LEU A 234 -13.78 23.55 7.62
C LEU A 234 -14.84 22.60 7.06
N ILE A 235 -14.97 21.44 7.69
CA ILE A 235 -15.88 20.37 7.30
C ILE A 235 -17.10 20.44 8.21
N SER A 236 -18.27 20.71 7.64
CA SER A 236 -19.54 20.73 8.34
C SER A 236 -20.09 19.30 8.55
N PRO A 237 -20.62 18.98 9.74
CA PRO A 237 -21.35 17.73 9.96
C PRO A 237 -22.58 17.65 9.04
N GLY A 238 -22.69 16.57 8.25
CA GLY A 238 -23.86 16.30 7.39
C GLY A 238 -23.60 16.32 5.88
N GLU A 239 -22.49 16.90 5.42
CA GLU A 239 -22.04 16.74 4.03
C GLU A 239 -20.96 15.67 3.94
N VAL A 240 -21.07 14.81 2.92
CA VAL A 240 -20.24 13.61 2.76
C VAL A 240 -19.01 13.87 1.89
N SER A 241 -19.01 14.95 1.09
CA SER A 241 -18.03 15.15 0.03
C SER A 241 -17.73 16.62 -0.24
N TYR A 242 -16.45 16.96 -0.16
CA TYR A 242 -15.93 18.30 -0.42
C TYR A 242 -14.78 18.25 -1.43
N VAL A 243 -14.61 19.34 -2.17
CA VAL A 243 -13.51 19.54 -3.11
C VAL A 243 -12.82 20.83 -2.76
N LEU A 244 -11.56 20.75 -2.33
CA LEU A 244 -10.73 21.91 -2.05
C LEU A 244 -9.80 22.14 -3.23
N ALA A 245 -9.87 23.31 -3.85
CA ALA A 245 -8.94 23.74 -4.88
C ALA A 245 -8.00 24.83 -4.33
N GLN A 246 -6.69 24.65 -4.44
CA GLN A 246 -5.69 25.63 -4.01
C GLN A 246 -4.41 25.51 -4.85
N GLY A 247 -3.97 26.62 -5.46
CA GLY A 247 -2.68 26.67 -6.18
C GLY A 247 -2.55 25.67 -7.31
N GLY A 248 -3.63 25.41 -8.06
CA GLY A 248 -3.66 24.41 -9.14
C GLY A 248 -3.72 22.95 -8.68
N ARG A 249 -3.89 22.71 -7.37
CA ARG A 249 -4.10 21.38 -6.79
C ARG A 249 -5.55 21.22 -6.37
N ILE A 250 -6.06 20.00 -6.50
CA ILE A 250 -7.41 19.61 -6.08
C ILE A 250 -7.27 18.49 -5.06
N ALA A 251 -7.94 18.64 -3.92
CA ALA A 251 -8.11 17.58 -2.95
C ALA A 251 -9.60 17.27 -2.82
N HIS A 252 -9.96 16.00 -2.97
CA HIS A 252 -11.29 15.51 -2.64
C HIS A 252 -11.28 15.00 -1.20
N LEU A 253 -12.14 15.56 -0.35
CA LEU A 253 -12.26 15.23 1.05
C LEU A 253 -13.59 14.50 1.25
N ILE A 254 -13.53 13.28 1.77
CA ILE A 254 -14.70 12.49 2.11
C ILE A 254 -14.79 12.47 3.62
N THR A 255 -15.94 12.82 4.16
CA THR A 255 -16.15 12.69 5.61
C THR A 255 -16.36 11.22 5.94
N PRO A 256 -15.77 10.70 7.02
CA PRO A 256 -16.03 9.33 7.46
C PRO A 256 -17.54 9.12 7.55
N HIS A 257 -18.05 8.05 6.93
CA HIS A 257 -19.46 7.69 7.12
C HIS A 257 -19.71 7.48 8.62
N GLU A 258 -20.73 8.15 9.13
CA GLU A 258 -21.14 8.11 10.53
C GLU A 258 -21.79 6.76 10.87
N GLU A 259 -21.05 5.65 10.72
CA GLU A 259 -21.43 4.33 11.19
C GLU A 259 -20.20 3.58 11.73
N GLN A 260 -19.87 3.83 13.00
CA GLN A 260 -19.75 2.77 14.01
C GLN A 260 -19.67 3.38 15.42
N PRO A 261 -20.49 2.91 16.39
CA PRO A 261 -20.43 3.39 17.77
C PRO A 261 -19.16 2.86 18.46
N SER A 262 -18.33 3.80 18.92
CA SER A 262 -17.33 3.69 20.00
C SER A 262 -16.31 2.54 19.94
N LEU A 263 -15.08 2.88 19.55
CA LEU A 263 -13.93 2.47 20.36
C LEU A 263 -13.76 3.51 21.47
N LYS A 264 -14.29 3.22 22.66
CA LYS A 264 -13.82 3.90 23.86
C LYS A 264 -12.30 3.70 23.91
N PRO A 265 -11.49 4.74 24.18
CA PRO A 265 -10.10 4.50 24.54
C PRO A 265 -10.11 3.50 25.70
N ALA A 266 -9.33 2.44 25.57
CA ALA A 266 -8.96 1.62 26.71
C ALA A 266 -8.53 2.59 27.82
N SER A 267 -9.19 2.47 28.96
CA SER A 267 -8.99 3.26 30.16
C SER A 267 -7.51 3.58 30.37
N THR A 268 -7.18 4.87 30.38
CA THR A 268 -5.99 5.35 31.09
C THR A 268 -6.17 5.00 32.55
N GLU A 269 -5.69 3.84 32.97
CA GLU A 269 -5.42 3.58 34.37
C GLU A 269 -4.30 4.53 34.78
N LYS A 270 -4.66 5.49 35.62
CA LYS A 270 -3.70 6.33 36.33
C LYS A 270 -2.88 5.41 37.22
N ALA A 271 -1.66 5.06 36.82
CA ALA A 271 -0.67 4.61 37.77
C ALA A 271 -0.29 5.81 38.66
N THR A 272 -0.92 5.86 39.83
CA THR A 272 -0.45 6.65 40.97
C THR A 272 0.30 5.67 41.85
N VAL A 273 1.63 5.81 41.91
CA VAL A 273 2.55 5.88 43.06
C VAL A 273 3.96 5.91 42.46
#